data_AF-A0A6E8WAT2-F1
#
_entry.id   AF-A0A6E8WAT2-F1
#
_cell.length_a   1.000
_cell.length_b   1.000
_cell.length_c   1.000
_cell.angle_alpha   90.00
_cell.angle_beta   90.00
_cell.angle_gamma   90.00
#
_symmetry.space_group_name_H-M   'P 1'
#
loop_
_entity.id
_entity.type
_entity.pdbx_description
1 polymer ?
#
loop_
_entity_poly.entity_id
_entity_poly.type
_entity_poly.pdbx_seq_one_letter_code
_entity_poly.pdbx_strand_id
1 'polypeptide(L)'
;MALGFDNACCWIFTLLLTSVTCYNISSERLHSLKLNHDSTKLTWMVDWPKKEVLFYINNTFDNGKFKTFAIGFSQRGELSRCDLCVFTSVPKLYQQVHDSYTSRKFDHIFRDTLQNCEVMYMDDNSVAFQIRQLRYKPRVLPVSVSRTFICSFDQLCDNSFVEKSCERSRLCS
;
A
#
# COMPACT_ATOMS: atom_id res chain seq x y z
N MET A 1 -57.22 23.01 19.58
CA MET A 1 -56.64 22.87 18.23
C MET A 1 -55.60 21.77 18.33
N ALA A 2 -55.92 20.60 17.79
CA ALA A 2 -55.13 19.38 17.93
C ALA A 2 -54.36 19.11 16.64
N LEU A 3 -53.21 18.42 16.80
CA LEU A 3 -52.41 17.70 15.81
C LEU A 3 -51.57 18.60 14.85
N GLY A 4 -50.29 18.32 14.57
CA GLY A 4 -49.54 17.09 14.73
C GLY A 4 -48.05 17.30 15.03
N PHE A 5 -47.59 16.52 16.00
CA PHE A 5 -46.22 16.02 16.07
C PHE A 5 -46.23 14.71 15.27
N ASP A 6 -45.54 14.64 14.14
CA ASP A 6 -45.30 13.37 13.44
C ASP A 6 -43.92 13.34 12.78
N ASN A 7 -43.10 12.43 13.31
CA ASN A 7 -42.29 11.44 12.59
C ASN A 7 -41.09 11.89 11.75
N ALA A 8 -39.93 11.80 12.40
CA ALA A 8 -38.86 10.87 12.05
C ALA A 8 -38.51 10.71 10.55
N CYS A 9 -37.37 11.25 10.17
CA CYS A 9 -36.32 10.46 9.52
C CYS A 9 -35.00 11.18 9.75
N CYS A 10 -34.53 11.13 11.01
CA CYS A 10 -33.13 11.30 11.29
C CYS A 10 -32.43 10.15 10.58
N TRP A 11 -31.96 10.38 9.35
CA TRP A 11 -31.07 9.46 8.65
C TRP A 11 -29.76 9.47 9.42
N ILE A 12 -29.74 8.74 10.54
CA ILE A 12 -28.51 8.19 11.08
C ILE A 12 -28.07 7.23 9.98
N PHE A 13 -27.32 7.74 9.01
CA PHE A 13 -26.36 6.95 8.28
C PHE A 13 -25.37 6.50 9.35
N THR A 14 -25.71 5.41 10.04
CA THR A 14 -24.77 4.54 10.71
C THR A 14 -23.93 3.98 9.57
N LEU A 15 -22.96 4.78 9.12
CA LEU A 15 -21.76 4.29 8.48
C LEU A 15 -21.12 3.41 9.56
N LEU A 16 -21.55 2.16 9.60
CA LEU A 16 -20.79 1.04 10.11
C LEU A 16 -19.48 1.06 9.33
N LEU A 17 -18.54 1.87 9.82
CA LEU A 17 -17.12 1.74 9.57
C LEU A 17 -16.75 0.38 10.15
N THR A 18 -17.06 -0.68 9.42
CA THR A 18 -16.38 -1.96 9.56
C THR A 18 -14.94 -1.72 9.09
N SER A 19 -14.15 -1.06 9.93
CA SER A 19 -12.73 -1.34 9.93
C SER A 19 -12.63 -2.81 10.30
N VAL A 20 -12.51 -3.66 9.28
CA VAL A 20 -12.09 -5.04 9.47
C VAL A 20 -10.65 -4.92 9.94
N THR A 21 -10.50 -4.77 11.25
CA THR A 21 -9.24 -4.92 11.93
C THR A 21 -8.93 -6.40 11.84
N CYS A 22 -7.89 -6.70 11.08
CA CYS A 22 -7.47 -8.06 10.80
C CYS A 22 -6.72 -8.57 12.02
N TYR A 23 -7.47 -8.96 13.05
CA TYR A 23 -6.92 -9.64 14.21
C TYR A 23 -6.75 -11.12 13.84
N ASN A 24 -5.57 -11.69 14.11
CA ASN A 24 -5.27 -13.12 13.94
C ASN A 24 -4.73 -13.57 12.56
N ILE A 25 -3.85 -12.78 11.93
CA ILE A 25 -2.99 -13.27 10.84
C ILE A 25 -1.94 -14.21 11.45
N SER A 26 -1.87 -15.45 10.98
CA SER A 26 -0.84 -16.40 11.44
C SER A 26 0.55 -15.93 11.02
N SER A 27 1.51 -15.94 11.94
CA SER A 27 2.92 -15.65 11.63
C SER A 27 3.58 -16.69 10.74
N GLU A 28 3.05 -17.93 10.74
CA GLU A 28 3.63 -19.06 10.02
C GLU A 28 3.05 -19.20 8.61
N ARG A 29 1.97 -18.46 8.31
CA ARG A 29 1.27 -18.59 7.04
C ARG A 29 1.80 -17.57 6.04
N LEU A 30 2.29 -18.08 4.92
CA LEU A 30 2.54 -17.26 3.74
C LEU A 30 1.21 -16.92 3.08
N HIS A 31 0.93 -15.63 2.94
CA HIS A 31 -0.25 -15.13 2.25
C HIS A 31 0.13 -14.70 0.84
N SER A 32 -0.78 -14.87 -0.12
CA SER A 32 -0.55 -14.40 -1.48
C SER A 32 -1.82 -13.87 -2.12
N LEU A 33 -1.64 -12.83 -2.94
CA LEU A 33 -2.65 -12.18 -3.73
C LEU A 33 -2.11 -12.02 -5.14
N LYS A 34 -2.96 -12.37 -6.12
CA LYS A 34 -2.69 -12.05 -7.51
C LYS A 34 -3.26 -10.68 -7.84
N LEU A 35 -2.49 -9.94 -8.62
CA LEU A 35 -2.71 -8.57 -9.00
C LEU A 35 -2.49 -8.46 -10.52
N ASN A 36 -3.07 -7.43 -11.12
CA ASN A 36 -2.98 -7.01 -12.50
C ASN A 36 -3.38 -8.14 -13.45
N HIS A 37 -4.63 -8.61 -13.31
CA HIS A 37 -5.17 -9.74 -14.07
C HIS A 37 -4.24 -10.97 -14.03
N ASP A 38 -3.79 -11.35 -12.84
CA ASP A 38 -2.89 -12.48 -12.57
C ASP A 38 -1.43 -12.34 -13.03
N SER A 39 -1.02 -11.19 -13.57
CA SER A 39 0.35 -10.97 -14.04
C SER A 39 1.36 -10.64 -12.93
N THR A 40 0.91 -10.07 -11.80
CA THR A 40 1.76 -9.72 -10.65
C THR A 40 1.33 -10.52 -9.43
N LYS A 41 2.28 -11.09 -8.69
CA LYS A 41 1.97 -11.85 -7.46
C LYS A 41 2.57 -11.16 -6.26
N LEU A 42 1.72 -10.65 -5.37
CA LEU A 42 2.09 -10.13 -4.07
C LEU A 42 2.00 -11.26 -3.04
N THR A 43 3.08 -11.50 -2.31
CA THR A 43 3.17 -12.48 -1.25
C THR A 43 3.64 -11.77 0.01
N TRP A 44 3.08 -12.10 1.17
CA TRP A 44 3.51 -11.50 2.43
C TRP A 44 3.39 -12.47 3.61
N MET A 45 4.16 -12.18 4.64
CA MET A 45 4.07 -12.83 5.95
C MET A 45 4.30 -11.80 7.05
N VAL A 46 3.77 -12.09 8.25
CA VAL A 46 3.89 -11.20 9.41
C VAL A 46 4.81 -11.84 10.45
N ASP A 47 5.89 -11.16 10.80
CA ASP A 47 6.74 -11.53 11.93
C ASP A 47 6.28 -10.73 13.16
N TRP A 48 5.39 -11.34 13.97
CA TRP A 48 4.86 -10.71 15.18
C TRP A 48 5.91 -10.40 16.25
N PRO A 49 6.88 -11.31 16.56
CA PRO A 49 7.96 -11.01 17.49
C PRO A 49 8.75 -9.75 17.14
N LYS A 50 9.12 -9.60 15.86
CA LYS A 50 9.88 -8.43 15.38
C LYS A 50 9.01 -7.23 15.01
N LYS A 51 7.69 -7.41 14.96
CA LYS A 51 6.71 -6.41 14.52
C LYS A 51 7.03 -5.89 13.12
N GLU A 52 7.26 -6.81 12.19
CA GLU A 52 7.52 -6.47 10.79
C GLU A 52 6.66 -7.32 9.86
N VAL A 53 6.50 -6.81 8.64
CA VAL A 53 5.81 -7.52 7.57
C VAL A 53 6.78 -7.66 6.42
N LEU A 54 7.00 -8.89 6.02
CA LEU A 54 7.87 -9.26 4.92
C LEU A 54 7.00 -9.38 3.68
N PHE A 55 7.40 -8.70 2.61
CA PHE A 55 6.73 -8.69 1.33
C PHE A 55 7.65 -9.24 0.25
N TYR A 56 7.07 -9.99 -0.67
CA TYR A 56 7.71 -10.45 -1.89
C TYR A 56 6.76 -10.24 -3.06
N ILE A 57 7.23 -9.55 -4.09
CA ILE A 57 6.43 -9.22 -5.27
C ILE A 57 7.17 -9.74 -6.49
N ASN A 58 6.46 -10.51 -7.32
CA ASN A 58 6.96 -10.99 -8.59
C ASN A 58 6.30 -10.23 -9.74
N ASN A 59 7.07 -10.00 -10.81
CA ASN A 59 6.71 -9.17 -11.96
C ASN A 59 6.44 -7.71 -11.59
N THR A 60 7.35 -7.11 -10.83
CA THR A 60 7.23 -5.73 -10.31
C THR A 60 7.39 -4.66 -11.38
N PHE A 61 8.21 -4.93 -12.39
CA PHE A 61 8.54 -3.98 -13.47
C PHE A 61 7.79 -4.27 -14.78
N ASP A 62 6.78 -5.16 -14.74
CA ASP A 62 6.04 -5.66 -15.92
C ASP A 62 7.00 -6.06 -17.06
N ASN A 63 7.93 -6.97 -16.73
CA ASN A 63 9.03 -7.41 -17.61
C ASN A 63 9.89 -6.27 -18.20
N GLY A 64 10.13 -5.21 -17.42
CA GLY A 64 10.95 -4.06 -17.82
C GLY A 64 10.19 -2.95 -18.56
N LYS A 65 8.86 -3.08 -18.70
CA LYS A 65 8.01 -2.02 -19.25
C LYS A 65 8.01 -0.76 -18.39
N PHE A 66 8.07 -0.92 -17.05
CA PHE A 66 8.17 0.20 -16.11
C PHE A 66 9.53 0.16 -15.42
N LYS A 67 10.14 1.34 -15.26
CA LYS A 67 11.39 1.48 -14.48
C LYS A 67 11.12 1.65 -12.99
N THR A 68 9.93 2.12 -12.66
CA THR A 68 9.53 2.46 -11.30
C THR A 68 8.21 1.79 -10.95
N PHE A 69 8.21 1.22 -9.77
CA PHE A 69 7.10 0.52 -9.16
C PHE A 69 6.93 1.03 -7.73
N ALA A 70 5.69 1.18 -7.24
CA ALA A 70 5.47 1.46 -5.84
C ALA A 70 4.33 0.61 -5.26
N ILE A 71 4.50 0.25 -3.99
CA ILE A 71 3.43 -0.31 -3.16
C ILE A 71 3.09 0.70 -2.09
N GLY A 72 1.80 0.88 -1.85
CA GLY A 72 1.30 1.83 -0.91
C GLY A 72 0.26 1.27 0.03
N PHE A 73 0.17 1.92 1.19
CA PHE A 73 -0.74 1.56 2.27
C PHE A 73 -1.58 2.78 2.63
N SER A 74 -2.89 2.60 2.62
CA SER A 74 -3.81 3.64 3.08
C SER A 74 -5.02 3.05 3.78
N GLN A 75 -5.65 3.86 4.62
CA GLN A 75 -6.76 3.40 5.45
C GLN A 75 -7.95 2.91 4.62
N ARG A 76 -8.15 3.47 3.42
CA ARG A 76 -9.32 3.20 2.56
C ARG A 76 -8.97 2.73 1.15
N GLY A 77 -7.68 2.60 0.82
CA GLY A 77 -7.23 2.31 -0.54
C GLY A 77 -7.23 3.55 -1.44
N GLU A 78 -7.29 4.74 -0.84
CA GLU A 78 -7.12 6.01 -1.52
C GLU A 78 -5.62 6.28 -1.75
N LEU A 79 -5.30 6.98 -2.83
CA LEU A 79 -3.94 7.37 -3.16
C LEU A 79 -3.51 8.65 -2.45
N SER A 80 -4.45 9.43 -1.92
CA SER A 80 -4.16 10.60 -1.08
C SER A 80 -3.79 10.19 0.35
N ARG A 81 -2.82 10.89 0.95
CA ARG A 81 -2.34 10.66 2.32
C ARG A 81 -1.94 9.20 2.58
N CYS A 82 -1.25 8.60 1.63
CA CYS A 82 -0.78 7.23 1.74
C CYS A 82 0.73 7.19 1.98
N ASP A 83 1.17 6.15 2.67
CA ASP A 83 2.59 5.80 2.79
C ASP A 83 2.95 4.88 1.61
N LEU A 84 4.10 5.10 0.99
CA LEU A 84 4.55 4.44 -0.23
C LEU A 84 5.98 3.93 -0.07
N CYS A 85 6.23 2.69 -0.46
CA CYS A 85 7.58 2.27 -0.85
C CYS A 85 7.72 2.39 -2.36
N VAL A 86 8.67 3.21 -2.82
CA VAL A 86 8.97 3.38 -4.24
C VAL A 86 10.27 2.65 -4.58
N PHE A 87 10.21 1.79 -5.59
CA PHE A 87 11.31 0.99 -6.10
C PHE A 87 11.60 1.40 -7.54
N THR A 88 12.84 1.73 -7.83
CA THR A 88 13.29 2.04 -9.19
C THR A 88 14.42 1.10 -9.56
N SER A 89 14.24 0.35 -10.65
CA SER A 89 15.29 -0.48 -11.24
C SER A 89 15.61 0.02 -12.64
N VAL A 90 16.86 0.38 -12.87
CA VAL A 90 17.38 0.62 -14.21
C VAL A 90 18.50 -0.38 -14.47
N PRO A 91 18.30 -1.35 -15.39
CA PRO A 91 19.24 -2.42 -15.62
C PRO A 91 20.66 -1.89 -15.84
N LYS A 92 21.63 -2.45 -15.10
CA LYS A 92 23.06 -2.12 -15.18
C LYS A 92 23.43 -0.67 -14.82
N LEU A 93 22.48 0.13 -14.33
CA LEU A 93 22.71 1.53 -13.96
C LEU A 93 22.58 1.70 -12.45
N TYR A 94 21.40 1.46 -11.90
CA TYR A 94 21.17 1.55 -10.46
C TYR A 94 19.87 0.87 -10.04
N GLN A 95 19.82 0.53 -8.77
CA GLN A 95 18.61 0.18 -8.05
C GLN A 95 18.45 1.17 -6.89
N GLN A 96 17.24 1.70 -6.71
CA GLN A 96 16.94 2.66 -5.67
C GLN A 96 15.62 2.36 -5.00
N VAL A 97 15.59 2.60 -3.69
CA VAL A 97 14.43 2.39 -2.84
C VAL A 97 14.26 3.63 -1.99
N HIS A 98 13.07 4.22 -2.07
CA HIS A 98 12.75 5.40 -1.28
C HIS A 98 11.41 5.18 -0.58
N ASP A 99 11.42 5.34 0.74
CA ASP A 99 10.17 5.55 1.47
C ASP A 99 9.63 6.92 1.09
N SER A 100 8.32 7.01 0.89
CA SER A 100 7.63 8.15 0.32
C SER A 100 6.22 8.26 0.86
N TYR A 101 5.59 9.41 0.68
CA TYR A 101 4.19 9.60 1.03
C TYR A 101 3.53 10.59 0.09
N THR A 102 2.22 10.50 -0.03
CA THR A 102 1.48 11.38 -0.93
C THR A 102 0.86 12.57 -0.22
N SER A 103 0.67 13.63 -0.99
CA SER A 103 -0.06 14.81 -0.55
C SER A 103 -1.53 14.48 -0.22
N ARG A 104 -2.21 15.47 0.39
CA ARG A 104 -3.65 15.37 0.69
C ARG A 104 -4.53 15.23 -0.54
N LYS A 105 -4.10 15.70 -1.70
CA LYS A 105 -4.86 15.67 -2.96
C LYS A 105 -4.26 14.71 -4.00
N PHE A 106 -3.22 13.96 -3.64
CA PHE A 106 -2.47 13.09 -4.55
C PHE A 106 -1.92 13.82 -5.80
N ASP A 107 -1.47 15.05 -5.62
CA ASP A 107 -0.80 15.84 -6.67
C ASP A 107 0.73 15.75 -6.59
N HIS A 108 1.27 15.36 -5.44
CA HIS A 108 2.71 15.24 -5.20
C HIS A 108 3.02 13.98 -4.39
N ILE A 109 4.17 13.37 -4.71
CA ILE A 109 4.82 12.34 -3.90
C ILE A 109 6.04 12.98 -3.26
N PHE A 110 6.12 12.89 -1.93
CA PHE A 110 7.22 13.42 -1.15
C PHE A 110 8.08 12.27 -0.66
N ARG A 111 9.40 12.42 -0.78
CA ARG A 111 10.34 11.48 -0.18
C ARG A 111 10.27 11.59 1.34
N ASP A 112 10.15 10.45 2.02
CA ASP A 112 10.26 10.37 3.47
C ASP A 112 11.73 10.27 3.87
N THR A 113 12.12 11.06 4.86
CA THR A 113 13.48 11.00 5.43
C THR A 113 13.62 9.86 6.43
N LEU A 114 12.50 9.38 7.00
CA LEU A 114 12.46 8.22 7.88
C LEU A 114 12.17 6.97 7.04
N GLN A 115 13.18 6.18 6.72
CA GLN A 115 12.96 4.93 5.98
C GLN A 115 12.31 3.86 6.86
N ASN A 116 11.05 3.53 6.56
CA ASN A 116 10.34 2.39 7.14
C ASN A 116 10.30 1.19 6.19
N CYS A 117 10.74 1.39 4.95
CA CYS A 117 10.78 0.39 3.91
C CYS A 117 12.23 -0.05 3.63
N GLU A 118 12.56 -1.28 4.00
CA GLU A 118 13.91 -1.82 3.89
C GLU A 118 13.93 -2.95 2.88
N VAL A 119 14.71 -2.80 1.80
CA VAL A 119 14.86 -3.84 0.78
C VAL A 119 15.83 -4.91 1.25
N MET A 120 15.39 -6.14 1.08
CA MET A 120 16.20 -7.33 1.31
C MET A 120 16.77 -7.88 0.01
N TYR A 121 15.97 -7.81 -1.06
CA TYR A 121 16.35 -8.29 -2.38
C TYR A 121 15.63 -7.51 -3.48
N MET A 122 16.31 -7.23 -4.58
CA MET A 122 15.73 -6.56 -5.74
C MET A 122 16.49 -6.96 -7.00
N ASP A 123 15.76 -7.40 -8.02
CA ASP A 123 16.28 -7.65 -9.35
C ASP A 123 15.39 -6.99 -10.42
N ASP A 124 15.59 -7.36 -11.68
CA ASP A 124 14.86 -6.78 -12.81
C ASP A 124 13.37 -7.18 -12.87
N ASN A 125 12.93 -8.12 -12.02
CA ASN A 125 11.58 -8.69 -12.10
C ASN A 125 10.87 -8.80 -10.74
N SER A 126 11.60 -8.78 -9.63
CA SER A 126 11.08 -9.09 -8.32
C SER A 126 11.71 -8.22 -7.24
N VAL A 127 10.94 -8.00 -6.18
CA VAL A 127 11.36 -7.21 -5.02
C VAL A 127 10.93 -7.93 -3.74
N ALA A 128 11.86 -8.10 -2.82
CA ALA A 128 11.62 -8.51 -1.44
C ALA A 128 12.01 -7.39 -0.48
N PHE A 129 11.11 -7.03 0.42
CA PHE A 129 11.33 -5.92 1.35
C PHE A 129 10.52 -6.13 2.62
N GLN A 130 10.88 -5.40 3.67
CA GLN A 130 10.20 -5.41 4.94
C GLN A 130 9.68 -4.02 5.33
N ILE A 131 8.55 -4.00 6.03
CA ILE A 131 8.01 -2.80 6.66
C ILE A 131 7.80 -3.06 8.15
N ARG A 132 8.37 -2.19 8.98
CA ARG A 132 8.25 -2.28 10.45
C ARG A 132 7.02 -1.54 10.97
N GLN A 133 6.71 -0.35 10.44
CA GLN A 133 5.61 0.45 10.97
C GLN A 133 5.11 1.52 9.98
N LEU A 134 3.79 1.76 9.94
CA LEU A 134 3.20 2.86 9.16
C LEU A 134 3.17 4.17 9.96
N ARG A 135 3.43 5.29 9.28
CA ARG A 135 3.48 6.64 9.91
C ARG A 135 2.13 7.04 10.48
N TYR A 136 1.04 6.68 9.82
CA TYR A 136 -0.30 7.14 10.18
C TYR A 136 -0.90 6.46 11.42
N LYS A 137 -0.26 5.41 11.95
CA LYS A 137 -0.79 4.63 13.08
C LYS A 137 0.35 4.11 13.97
N PRO A 138 0.67 4.78 15.08
CA PRO A 138 1.85 4.49 15.91
C PRO A 138 1.86 3.12 16.62
N ARG A 139 0.95 2.18 16.30
CA ARG A 139 0.88 0.82 16.87
C ARG A 139 0.27 -0.23 15.93
N VAL A 140 0.30 0.00 14.62
CA VAL A 140 -0.46 -0.83 13.67
C VAL A 140 0.44 -1.29 12.52
N LEU A 141 0.56 -2.60 12.37
CA LEU A 141 1.22 -3.19 11.20
C LEU A 141 0.44 -2.89 9.92
N PRO A 142 1.11 -2.75 8.77
CA PRO A 142 0.45 -2.44 7.50
C PRO A 142 -0.74 -3.36 7.18
N VAL A 143 -0.64 -4.64 7.53
CA VAL A 143 -1.66 -5.65 7.23
C VAL A 143 -2.90 -5.55 8.13
N SER A 144 -2.80 -4.96 9.33
CA SER A 144 -3.88 -5.06 10.32
C SER A 144 -5.00 -4.05 10.13
N VAL A 145 -4.81 -2.97 9.37
CA VAL A 145 -5.83 -1.89 9.19
C VAL A 145 -5.82 -1.23 7.81
N SER A 146 -4.82 -1.49 6.96
CA SER A 146 -4.66 -0.75 5.70
C SER A 146 -5.09 -1.56 4.48
N ARG A 147 -5.76 -0.90 3.54
CA ARG A 147 -5.83 -1.39 2.18
C ARG A 147 -4.48 -1.15 1.51
N THR A 148 -4.05 -2.12 0.72
CA THR A 148 -2.79 -2.07 0.01
C THR A 148 -3.08 -1.86 -1.46
N PHE A 149 -2.28 -1.04 -2.10
CA PHE A 149 -2.36 -0.84 -3.53
C PHE A 149 -0.98 -0.93 -4.14
N ILE A 150 -0.93 -1.45 -5.36
CA ILE A 150 0.27 -1.58 -6.17
C ILE A 150 0.05 -0.66 -7.35
N CYS A 151 0.91 0.34 -7.48
CA CYS A 151 0.88 1.24 -8.63
C CYS A 151 2.22 1.19 -9.37
N SER A 152 2.15 1.23 -10.69
CA SER A 152 3.30 1.50 -11.56
C SER A 152 3.29 2.97 -11.96
N PHE A 153 4.45 3.59 -11.89
CA PHE A 153 4.61 5.01 -12.19
C PHE A 153 5.67 5.22 -13.26
N ASP A 154 5.45 6.21 -14.11
CA ASP A 154 6.54 6.82 -14.86
C ASP A 154 7.06 7.99 -14.02
N GLN A 155 8.35 7.94 -13.67
CA GLN A 155 9.03 9.08 -13.07
C GLN A 155 9.30 10.10 -14.17
N LEU A 156 8.71 11.28 -14.05
CA LEU A 156 9.04 12.44 -14.88
C LEU A 156 10.31 13.11 -14.36
N CYS A 157 11.00 13.84 -15.24
CA CYS A 157 12.26 14.52 -14.93
C CYS A 157 12.19 15.49 -13.74
N ASP A 158 10.99 15.97 -13.38
CA ASP A 158 10.76 16.93 -12.31
C ASP A 158 10.49 16.28 -10.94
N ASN A 159 10.83 14.99 -10.77
CA ASN A 159 10.44 14.15 -9.62
C ASN A 159 8.92 14.04 -9.40
N SER A 160 8.13 14.44 -10.39
CA SER A 160 6.69 14.17 -10.45
C SER A 160 6.47 12.74 -10.95
N PHE A 161 5.50 12.06 -10.37
CA PHE A 161 5.15 10.69 -10.75
C PHE A 161 3.79 10.73 -11.43
N VAL A 162 3.70 10.10 -12.61
CA VAL A 162 2.43 9.90 -13.29
C VAL A 162 2.01 8.46 -13.09
N GLU A 163 0.88 8.26 -12.41
CA GLU A 163 0.25 6.94 -12.30
C GLU A 163 -0.08 6.42 -13.70
N LYS A 164 0.41 5.24 -14.04
CA LYS A 164 0.10 4.56 -15.30
C LYS A 164 -0.88 3.41 -15.11
N SER A 165 -0.73 2.69 -14.01
CA SER A 165 -1.60 1.60 -13.62
C SER A 165 -1.60 1.51 -12.11
N CYS A 166 -2.78 1.37 -11.50
CA CYS A 166 -2.87 1.08 -10.09
C CYS A 166 -4.01 0.14 -9.77
N GLU A 167 -3.72 -0.85 -8.93
CA GLU A 167 -4.68 -1.81 -8.46
C GLU A 167 -4.74 -1.79 -6.94
N ARG A 168 -5.96 -1.95 -6.43
CA ARG A 168 -6.27 -1.80 -5.01
C ARG A 168 -6.80 -3.11 -4.49
N SER A 169 -6.25 -3.56 -3.36
CA SER A 169 -6.70 -4.77 -2.70
C SER A 169 -6.68 -4.64 -1.18
N ARG A 170 -7.33 -5.58 -0.51
CA ARG A 170 -7.20 -5.79 0.93
C ARG A 170 -6.27 -6.97 1.13
N LEU A 171 -5.27 -6.80 2.00
CA LEU A 171 -4.43 -7.93 2.44
C LEU A 171 -5.18 -8.85 3.40
N CYS A 172 -6.39 -8.47 3.81
CA CYS A 172 -7.25 -9.24 4.68
C CYS A 172 -8.64 -9.33 4.09
N SER A 173 -9.09 -10.56 3.88
CA SER A 173 -10.45 -10.94 3.48
C SER A 173 -11.18 -11.53 4.68
#